data_AF-A0A842KUP1-F1
#
_entry.id   AF-A0A842KUP1-F1
#
_cell.length_a   1.000
_cell.length_b   1.000
_cell.length_c   1.000
_cell.angle_alpha   90.00
_cell.angle_beta   90.00
_cell.angle_gamma   90.00
#
_symmetry.space_group_name_H-M   'P 1'
#
loop_
_entity.id
_entity.type
_entity.pdbx_description
1 polymer ?
#
loop_
_entity_poly.entity_id
_entity_poly.type
_entity_poly.pdbx_seq_one_letter_code
_entity_poly.pdbx_strand_id
1 'polypeptide(L)'
;MREYKIQYYIGVPDLFSIMNASFGFLSIIMILEGGMEAACQLMLLAVIFDSIDGWIARKIKRMDDKGFGMNVDSLSDITSFGLAPALFVYSTTSFRYINILVGLLIMTCGILRLSRFNVIASAKKSTFIGLP
;
A
#
# COMPACT_ATOMS: atom_id res chain seq x y z
N MET A 1 -7.84 31.00 -4.21
CA MET A 1 -6.68 30.62 -3.37
C MET A 1 -7.03 29.59 -2.27
N ARG A 2 -8.10 28.78 -2.43
CA ARG A 2 -8.56 27.75 -1.46
C ARG A 2 -8.38 26.31 -1.99
N GLU A 3 -7.78 26.16 -3.18
CA GLU A 3 -7.65 24.94 -3.99
C GLU A 3 -6.44 24.05 -3.63
N TYR A 4 -5.59 24.48 -2.68
CA TYR A 4 -4.30 23.82 -2.38
C TYR A 4 -4.19 23.28 -0.95
N LYS A 5 -5.28 23.34 -0.15
CA LYS A 5 -5.24 22.82 1.23
C LYS A 5 -5.40 21.29 1.21
N ILE A 6 -4.32 20.59 1.57
CA ILE A 6 -4.25 19.13 1.78
C ILE A 6 -5.40 18.61 2.67
N GLN A 7 -5.86 19.42 3.64
CA GLN A 7 -7.00 19.11 4.51
C GLN A 7 -8.34 18.89 3.79
N TYR A 8 -8.48 19.29 2.52
CA TYR A 8 -9.70 19.04 1.72
C TYR A 8 -9.64 17.70 0.96
N TYR A 9 -8.44 17.17 0.72
CA TYR A 9 -8.23 15.88 0.04
C TYR A 9 -8.16 14.71 1.02
N ILE A 10 -7.71 14.96 2.25
CA ILE A 10 -7.69 13.95 3.30
C ILE A 10 -9.12 13.73 3.77
N GLY A 11 -9.50 12.47 3.87
CA GLY A 11 -10.59 12.11 4.75
C GLY A 11 -10.39 10.72 5.27
N VAL A 12 -11.46 10.19 5.85
CA VAL A 12 -11.40 9.04 6.74
C VAL A 12 -10.59 7.84 6.18
N PRO A 13 -10.72 7.45 4.89
CA PRO A 13 -9.93 6.37 4.31
C PRO A 13 -8.41 6.63 4.33
N ASP A 14 -7.98 7.84 3.99
CA ASP A 14 -6.54 8.16 3.85
C ASP A 14 -5.83 8.11 5.20
N LEU A 15 -6.54 8.38 6.29
CA LEU A 15 -6.02 8.24 7.65
C LEU A 15 -5.72 6.76 7.96
N PHE A 16 -6.59 5.86 7.53
CA PHE A 16 -6.38 4.43 7.71
C PHE A 16 -5.25 3.89 6.82
N SER A 17 -5.09 4.39 5.59
CA SER A 17 -3.94 4.04 4.76
C SER A 17 -2.63 4.52 5.40
N ILE A 18 -2.60 5.74 5.95
CA ILE A 18 -1.43 6.23 6.69
C ILE A 18 -1.14 5.36 7.93
N MET A 19 -2.18 4.90 8.63
CA MET A 19 -2.02 3.97 9.75
C MET A 19 -1.46 2.61 9.29
N ASN A 20 -1.98 2.05 8.19
CA ASN A 20 -1.45 0.84 7.56
C ASN A 20 0.05 1.00 7.26
N ALA A 21 0.46 2.04 6.53
CA ALA A 21 1.86 2.33 6.22
C ALA A 21 2.73 2.45 7.48
N SER A 22 2.20 3.09 8.54
CA SER A 22 2.89 3.24 9.81
C SER A 22 3.14 1.90 10.49
N PHE A 23 2.14 1.01 10.51
CA PHE A 23 2.29 -0.34 11.06
C PHE A 23 3.23 -1.21 10.20
N GLY A 24 3.19 -1.07 8.87
CA GLY A 24 4.13 -1.72 7.97
C GLY A 24 5.57 -1.29 8.24
N PHE A 25 5.81 0.01 8.45
CA PHE A 25 7.13 0.53 8.81
C PHE A 25 7.61 0.06 10.19
N LEU A 26 6.72 0.05 11.19
CA LEU A 26 7.04 -0.48 12.53
C LEU A 26 7.35 -1.99 12.48
N SER A 27 6.63 -2.75 11.67
CA SER A 27 6.92 -4.18 11.44
C SER A 27 8.33 -4.35 10.89
N ILE A 28 8.74 -3.53 9.93
CA ILE A 28 10.09 -3.53 9.37
C ILE A 28 11.15 -3.27 10.44
N ILE A 29 10.95 -2.29 11.32
CA ILE A 29 11.90 -2.03 12.42
C ILE A 29 12.03 -3.26 13.32
N MET A 30 10.91 -3.89 13.67
CA MET A 30 10.91 -5.10 14.51
C MET A 30 11.64 -6.28 13.84
N ILE A 31 11.56 -6.41 12.51
CA ILE A 31 12.34 -7.42 11.76
C ILE A 31 13.84 -7.17 11.91
N LEU A 32 14.27 -5.90 11.86
CA LEU A 32 15.68 -5.51 11.99
C LEU A 32 16.22 -5.68 13.42
N GLU A 33 15.37 -5.48 14.42
CA GLU A 33 15.69 -5.71 15.84
C GLU A 33 15.64 -7.20 16.23
N GLY A 34 15.22 -8.09 15.33
CA GLY A 34 15.14 -9.54 15.56
C GLY A 34 13.83 -10.03 16.20
N GLY A 35 12.86 -9.13 16.43
CA GLY A 35 11.55 -9.43 16.99
C GLY A 35 10.55 -9.95 15.94
N MET A 36 10.80 -11.14 15.37
CA MET A 36 9.97 -11.71 14.29
C MET A 36 8.49 -11.89 14.69
N GLU A 37 8.19 -12.25 15.94
CA GLU A 37 6.81 -12.43 16.40
C GLU A 37 6.02 -11.11 16.40
N ALA A 38 6.60 -10.06 16.96
CA ALA A 38 6.01 -8.72 16.97
C ALA A 38 5.88 -8.15 15.55
N ALA A 39 6.89 -8.39 14.69
CA ALA A 39 6.83 -8.00 13.29
C ALA A 39 5.66 -8.64 12.55
N CYS A 40 5.42 -9.94 12.73
CA CYS A 40 4.28 -10.65 12.14
C CYS A 40 2.94 -10.08 12.62
N GLN A 41 2.80 -9.81 13.92
CA GLN A 41 1.57 -9.23 14.48
C GLN A 41 1.28 -7.83 13.92
N LEU A 42 2.30 -6.97 13.84
CA LEU A 42 2.17 -5.63 13.27
C LEU A 42 1.86 -5.67 11.78
N MET A 43 2.47 -6.61 11.04
CA MET A 43 2.17 -6.80 9.62
C MET A 43 0.72 -7.23 9.43
N LEU A 44 0.23 -8.20 10.21
CA LEU A 44 -1.17 -8.62 10.17
C LEU A 44 -2.14 -7.47 10.47
N LEU A 45 -1.81 -6.62 11.44
CA LEU A 45 -2.58 -5.40 11.71
C LEU A 45 -2.59 -4.45 10.52
N ALA A 46 -1.43 -4.22 9.89
CA ALA A 46 -1.31 -3.38 8.69
C ALA A 46 -2.25 -3.88 7.56
N VAL A 47 -2.24 -5.18 7.27
CA VAL A 47 -3.14 -5.83 6.30
C VAL A 47 -4.62 -5.63 6.61
N ILE A 48 -4.99 -5.71 7.89
CA ILE A 48 -6.38 -5.52 8.32
C ILE A 48 -6.81 -4.08 8.07
N PHE A 49 -5.97 -3.10 8.42
CA PHE A 49 -6.26 -1.69 8.18
C PHE A 49 -6.40 -1.36 6.69
N ASP A 50 -5.55 -1.95 5.85
CA ASP A 50 -5.60 -1.84 4.37
C ASP A 50 -6.86 -2.49 3.74
N SER A 51 -7.34 -3.55 4.36
CA SER A 51 -8.58 -4.17 3.89
C SER A 51 -9.79 -3.29 4.24
N ILE A 52 -9.70 -2.58 5.37
CA ILE A 52 -10.78 -1.74 5.91
C ILE A 52 -10.87 -0.42 5.16
N ASP A 53 -9.78 0.30 4.92
CA ASP A 53 -9.78 1.56 4.17
C ASP A 53 -10.19 1.37 2.71
N GLY A 54 -9.71 0.32 2.03
CA GLY A 54 -10.15 -0.04 0.69
C GLY A 54 -11.64 -0.41 0.62
N TRP A 55 -12.18 -1.03 1.67
CA TRP A 55 -13.61 -1.31 1.77
C TRP A 55 -14.45 -0.06 2.05
N ILE A 56 -13.98 0.81 2.95
CA ILE A 56 -14.60 2.09 3.28
C ILE A 56 -14.57 3.02 2.06
N ALA A 57 -13.46 3.11 1.34
CA ALA A 57 -13.32 3.91 0.12
C ALA A 57 -14.31 3.48 -0.97
N ARG A 58 -14.53 2.17 -1.14
CA ARG A 58 -15.55 1.62 -2.05
C ARG A 58 -16.97 1.95 -1.59
N LYS A 59 -17.28 1.87 -0.29
CA LYS A 59 -18.61 2.14 0.27
C LYS A 59 -18.97 3.62 0.28
N ILE A 60 -18.01 4.49 0.59
CA ILE A 60 -18.24 5.94 0.69
C ILE A 60 -18.43 6.58 -0.69
N LYS A 61 -18.21 5.84 -1.79
CA LYS A 61 -18.44 6.32 -3.16
C LYS A 61 -17.81 7.72 -3.33
N ARG A 62 -16.59 7.86 -2.81
CA ARG A 62 -15.86 9.13 -2.85
C ARG A 62 -15.83 9.60 -4.30
N MET A 63 -16.46 10.74 -4.55
CA MET A 63 -16.17 11.59 -5.70
C MET A 63 -14.82 12.24 -5.43
N ASP A 64 -13.75 11.45 -5.41
CA ASP A 64 -12.41 12.00 -5.36
C ASP A 64 -12.13 12.50 -6.79
N ASP A 65 -12.38 13.78 -7.01
CA ASP A 65 -12.33 14.40 -8.34
C ASP A 65 -10.95 14.24 -9.00
N LYS A 66 -9.89 14.06 -8.20
CA LYS A 66 -8.50 13.99 -8.68
C LYS A 66 -7.74 12.68 -8.37
N GLY A 67 -8.38 11.69 -7.75
CA GLY A 67 -7.76 10.38 -7.48
C GLY A 67 -6.58 10.42 -6.50
N PHE A 68 -6.57 11.37 -5.57
CA PHE A 68 -5.50 11.52 -4.59
C PHE A 68 -5.47 10.34 -3.61
N GLY A 69 -6.64 9.93 -3.10
CA GLY A 69 -6.74 8.82 -2.15
C GLY A 69 -6.29 7.49 -2.75
N MET A 70 -6.57 7.25 -4.05
CA MET A 70 -6.13 6.04 -4.76
C MET A 70 -4.59 5.95 -4.85
N ASN A 71 -3.90 7.08 -4.98
CA ASN A 71 -2.44 7.10 -5.00
C ASN A 71 -1.87 6.87 -3.59
N VAL A 72 -2.47 7.47 -2.55
CA VAL A 72 -2.06 7.28 -1.15
C VAL A 72 -2.22 5.82 -0.71
N ASP A 73 -3.35 5.20 -1.05
CA ASP A 73 -3.64 3.78 -0.86
C ASP A 73 -2.55 2.91 -1.50
N SER A 74 -2.26 3.15 -2.79
CA SER A 74 -1.21 2.42 -3.52
C SER A 74 0.19 2.59 -2.92
N LEU A 75 0.53 3.76 -2.40
CA LEU A 75 1.82 4.03 -1.74
C LEU A 75 1.93 3.31 -0.38
N SER A 76 0.83 3.28 0.37
CA SER A 76 0.73 2.52 1.63
C SER A 76 0.88 1.03 1.37
N ASP A 77 0.15 0.51 0.38
CA ASP A 77 0.19 -0.88 -0.05
C ASP A 77 1.61 -1.35 -0.40
N ILE A 78 2.37 -0.57 -1.18
CA ILE A 78 3.75 -0.92 -1.54
C ILE A 78 4.64 -1.00 -0.28
N THR A 79 4.38 -0.15 0.70
CA THR A 79 5.14 -0.12 1.96
C THR A 79 4.84 -1.37 2.80
N SER A 80 3.57 -1.69 3.00
CA SER A 80 3.16 -2.82 3.84
C SER A 80 3.31 -4.19 3.14
N PHE A 81 2.97 -4.30 1.85
CA PHE A 81 2.98 -5.57 1.11
C PHE A 81 4.14 -5.74 0.13
N GLY A 82 4.88 -4.69 -0.19
CA GLY A 82 6.10 -4.80 -0.98
C GLY A 82 7.33 -4.87 -0.10
N LEU A 83 7.51 -3.85 0.76
CA LEU A 83 8.74 -3.67 1.54
C LEU A 83 8.82 -4.62 2.74
N ALA A 84 7.75 -4.80 3.50
CA ALA A 84 7.76 -5.71 4.66
C ALA A 84 8.10 -7.17 4.30
N PRO A 85 7.45 -7.82 3.30
CA PRO A 85 7.82 -9.19 2.93
C PRO A 85 9.21 -9.30 2.31
N ALA A 86 9.68 -8.28 1.58
CA ALA A 86 11.06 -8.25 1.08
C ALA A 86 12.08 -8.29 2.22
N LEU A 87 11.80 -7.60 3.32
CA LEU A 87 12.67 -7.58 4.50
C LEU A 87 12.51 -8.82 5.39
N PHE A 88 11.34 -9.45 5.42
CA PHE A 88 11.18 -10.78 6.00
C PHE A 88 12.11 -11.80 5.33
N VAL A 89 12.11 -11.85 4.00
CA VAL A 89 13.00 -12.74 3.23
C VAL A 89 14.47 -12.41 3.50
N TYR A 90 14.81 -11.12 3.65
CA TYR A 90 16.16 -10.70 4.03
C TYR A 90 16.60 -11.27 5.38
N SER A 91 15.71 -11.29 6.37
CA SER A 91 16.01 -11.72 7.74
C SER A 91 16.06 -13.25 7.93
N THR A 92 15.32 -14.03 7.14
CA THR A 92 15.16 -15.48 7.37
C THR A 92 16.30 -16.38 6.85
N THR A 93 17.01 -16.01 5.77
CA THR A 93 17.90 -16.95 5.06
C THR A 93 19.39 -16.59 5.19
N SER A 94 20.27 -17.59 5.31
CA SER A 94 21.73 -17.39 5.44
C SER A 94 22.43 -16.80 4.20
N PHE A 95 21.80 -16.83 3.03
CA PHE A 95 22.36 -16.32 1.77
C PHE A 95 22.00 -14.85 1.52
N ARG A 96 22.79 -13.94 2.09
CA ARG A 96 22.57 -12.47 2.02
C ARG A 96 22.31 -11.93 0.62
N TYR A 97 23.11 -12.30 -0.39
CA TYR A 97 22.97 -11.78 -1.75
C TYR A 97 21.71 -12.26 -2.47
N ILE A 98 21.35 -13.52 -2.26
CA ILE A 98 20.14 -14.12 -2.87
C ILE A 98 18.90 -13.49 -2.26
N ASN A 99 18.88 -13.25 -0.95
CA ASN A 99 17.73 -12.63 -0.30
C ASN A 99 17.50 -11.20 -0.78
N ILE A 100 18.58 -10.43 -1.00
CA ILE A 100 18.47 -9.07 -1.56
C ILE A 100 17.84 -9.13 -2.96
N LEU A 101 18.28 -10.07 -3.80
CA LEU A 101 17.74 -10.23 -5.16
C LEU A 101 16.25 -10.62 -5.12
N VAL A 102 15.88 -11.58 -4.28
CA VAL A 102 14.49 -12.04 -4.13
C VAL A 102 13.61 -10.92 -3.56
N GLY A 103 14.08 -10.22 -2.52
CA GLY A 103 13.35 -9.09 -1.93
C GLY A 103 13.13 -7.96 -2.94
N LEU A 104 14.15 -7.63 -3.75
CA LEU A 104 14.03 -6.66 -4.82
C LEU A 104 13.02 -7.09 -5.89
N LEU A 105 13.00 -8.38 -6.24
CA LEU A 105 12.03 -8.92 -7.19
C LEU A 105 10.60 -8.85 -6.65
N ILE A 106 10.39 -9.20 -5.37
CA ILE A 106 9.08 -9.08 -4.68
C ILE A 106 8.60 -7.62 -4.70
N MET A 107 9.46 -6.69 -4.28
CA MET A 107 9.13 -5.26 -4.25
C MET A 107 8.80 -4.74 -5.66
N THR A 108 9.64 -5.05 -6.64
CA THR A 108 9.45 -4.62 -8.04
C THR A 108 8.16 -5.18 -8.63
N CYS A 109 7.87 -6.46 -8.39
CA CYS A 109 6.64 -7.10 -8.82
C CYS A 109 5.41 -6.44 -8.17
N GLY A 110 5.49 -6.10 -6.88
CA GLY A 110 4.46 -5.35 -6.16
C GLY A 110 4.17 -3.98 -6.81
N ILE A 111 5.22 -3.21 -7.11
CA ILE A 111 5.10 -1.91 -7.78
C ILE A 111 4.42 -2.04 -9.15
N LEU A 112 4.86 -3.00 -9.97
CA LEU A 112 4.28 -3.23 -11.31
C LEU A 112 2.80 -3.63 -11.22
N ARG A 113 2.46 -4.50 -10.27
CA ARG A 113 1.07 -4.92 -10.02
C ARG A 113 0.20 -3.71 -9.66
N LEU A 114 0.62 -2.88 -8.70
CA LEU A 114 -0.16 -1.73 -8.26
C LEU A 114 -0.25 -0.64 -9.33
N SER A 115 0.85 -0.36 -10.02
CA SER A 115 0.86 0.60 -11.13
C SER A 115 -0.15 0.19 -12.22
N ARG A 116 -0.22 -1.10 -12.57
CA ARG A 116 -1.24 -1.63 -13.49
C ARG A 116 -2.65 -1.39 -12.97
N PHE A 117 -2.93 -1.65 -11.69
CA PHE A 117 -4.25 -1.40 -11.12
C PHE A 117 -4.61 0.09 -11.14
N ASN A 118 -3.67 0.97 -10.79
CA ASN A 118 -3.86 2.42 -10.80
C ASN A 118 -4.20 2.93 -12.22
N VAL A 119 -3.47 2.45 -13.24
CA VAL A 119 -3.72 2.81 -14.65
C VAL A 119 -5.10 2.32 -15.12
N ILE A 120 -5.48 1.07 -14.81
CA ILE A 120 -6.80 0.53 -15.18
C ILE A 120 -7.93 1.28 -14.49
N ALA A 121 -7.77 1.60 -13.20
CA ALA A 121 -8.75 2.36 -12.43
C ALA A 121 -8.93 3.77 -13.00
N SER A 122 -7.84 4.43 -13.41
CA SER A 122 -7.87 5.75 -14.04
C SER A 122 -8.49 5.71 -15.44
N ALA A 123 -8.25 4.65 -16.22
CA ALA A 123 -8.82 4.47 -17.56
C ALA A 123 -10.36 4.27 -17.54
N LYS A 124 -10.89 3.62 -16.48
CA LYS A 124 -12.33 3.35 -16.33
C LYS A 124 -13.17 4.63 -16.14
N LYS A 125 -12.57 5.79 -15.84
CA LYS A 125 -13.25 7.08 -15.68
C LYS A 125 -13.48 7.81 -17.02
N SER A 126 -12.91 7.36 -18.15
CA SER A 126 -12.86 8.16 -19.40
C SER A 126 -13.58 7.60 -20.64
N THR A 127 -14.14 6.39 -20.66
CA THR A 127 -14.84 5.94 -21.88
C THR A 127 -15.86 4.84 -21.61
N PHE A 128 -17.12 5.11 -21.96
CA PHE A 128 -18.11 4.09 -22.24
C PHE A 128 -17.69 3.36 -23.51
N ILE A 129 -17.28 2.09 -23.40
CA ILE A 129 -17.07 1.22 -24.55
C ILE A 129 -18.28 0.28 -24.59
N GLY A 130 -19.39 0.81 -25.11
CA GLY A 130 -20.41 0.00 -25.76
C GLY A 130 -20.00 -0.17 -27.22
N LEU A 131 -20.08 -1.38 -27.75
CA LEU A 131 -20.03 -1.57 -29.21
C LEU A 131 -21.24 -0.88 -29.86
N PRO A 132 -21.09 -0.37 -31.10
CA PRO A 132 -22.20 0.18 -31.89
C PRO A 132 -23.30 -0.85 -32.16
#